data_AF-A0A1J4W073-F1
#
_entry.id   AF-A0A1J4W073-F1
#
_cell.length_a   1.000
_cell.length_b   1.000
_cell.length_c   1.000
_cell.angle_alpha   90.00
_cell.angle_beta   90.00
_cell.angle_gamma   90.00
#
_symmetry.space_group_name_H-M   'P 1'
#
loop_
_entity.id
_entity.type
_entity.pdbx_description
1 polymer ?
#
loop_
_entity_poly.entity_id
_entity_poly.type
_entity_poly.pdbx_seq_one_letter_code
_entity_poly.pdbx_strand_id
1 'polypeptide(L)' 'MNVKIIFLLFIIISIVFINGCIKQETESVCGNEIVESGEECDGNGCPAGKVCIECKCEIPSPPPLPE' A
#
# COMPACT_ATOMS: atom_id res chain seq x y z
N MET A 1 -20.72 -25.15 33.88
CA MET A 1 -20.43 -24.33 32.69
C MET A 1 -21.68 -23.55 32.34
N ASN A 2 -21.67 -22.22 32.46
CA ASN A 2 -22.87 -21.39 32.34
C ASN A 2 -23.11 -20.99 30.88
N VAL A 3 -24.32 -21.18 30.35
CA VAL A 3 -24.68 -20.81 28.97
C VAL A 3 -24.38 -19.33 28.67
N LYS A 4 -24.55 -18.45 29.67
CA LYS A 4 -24.18 -17.03 29.58
C LYS A 4 -22.67 -16.80 29.37
N ILE A 5 -21.82 -17.64 29.98
CA ILE A 5 -20.36 -17.57 29.83
C ILE A 5 -19.95 -18.01 28.42
N ILE A 6 -20.57 -19.07 27.90
CA ILE A 6 -20.33 -19.53 26.53
C ILE A 6 -20.69 -18.42 25.53
N PHE A 7 -21.86 -17.80 25.69
CA PHE A 7 -22.31 -16.71 24.81
C PHE A 7 -21.38 -15.48 24.85
N LEU A 8 -20.89 -15.12 26.04
CA LEU A 8 -19.91 -14.05 26.21
C LEU A 8 -18.58 -14.37 25.52
N LEU A 9 -18.09 -15.61 25.62
CA LEU A 9 -16.85 -16.02 24.96
C LEU A 9 -16.96 -15.97 23.44
N PHE A 10 -18.08 -16.41 22.85
CA PHE A 10 -18.31 -16.31 21.40
C PHE A 10 -18.32 -14.86 20.90
N ILE A 11 -18.92 -13.93 21.65
CA ILE A 11 -18.93 -12.51 21.30
C ILE A 11 -17.51 -11.93 21.33
N ILE A 12 -16.76 -12.18 22.39
CA ILE A 12 -15.37 -11.69 22.54
C ILE A 12 -14.49 -12.26 21.42
N ILE A 13 -14.61 -13.56 21.15
CA ILE A 13 -13.89 -14.22 20.05
C ILE A 13 -14.26 -13.54 18.73
N SER A 14 -15.54 -13.39 18.42
CA SER A 14 -15.98 -12.74 17.17
C SER A 14 -15.46 -11.30 17.03
N ILE A 15 -15.46 -10.51 18.10
CA ILE A 15 -14.92 -9.13 18.11
C ILE A 15 -13.41 -9.13 17.82
N VAL A 16 -12.66 -10.05 18.43
CA VAL A 16 -11.21 -10.17 18.21
C VAL A 16 -10.90 -10.61 16.77
N PHE A 17 -11.70 -11.54 16.22
CA PHE A 17 -11.55 -12.01 14.84
C PHE A 17 -11.93 -10.94 13.80
N ILE A 18 -12.97 -10.13 14.04
CA ILE A 18 -13.37 -9.05 13.10
C ILE A 18 -12.33 -7.93 13.06
N ASN A 19 -11.74 -7.56 14.20
CA ASN A 19 -10.73 -6.50 14.26
C ASN A 19 -9.32 -6.97 13.86
N GLY A 20 -9.08 -8.28 13.78
CA GLY A 20 -7.74 -8.86 13.53
C GLY A 20 -7.25 -8.81 12.08
N CYS A 21 -8.11 -8.47 11.10
CA CYS A 21 -7.76 -8.45 9.68
C CYS A 21 -8.08 -7.12 8.99
N ILE A 22 -8.20 -6.01 9.73
CA ILE A 22 -8.24 -4.70 9.07
C ILE A 22 -6.83 -4.43 8.54
N LYS A 23 -6.63 -4.73 7.25
CA LYS A 23 -5.42 -4.36 6.52
C LYS A 23 -5.37 -2.83 6.57
N GLN A 24 -4.54 -2.26 7.44
CA GLN A 24 -4.35 -0.82 7.50
C GLN A 24 -3.65 -0.43 6.19
N GLU A 25 -4.44 -0.02 5.21
CA GLU A 25 -3.96 0.56 3.96
C GLU A 25 -3.45 1.94 4.33
N THR A 26 -2.15 2.03 4.62
CA THR A 26 -1.48 3.33 4.64
C THR A 26 -1.61 3.91 3.25
N GLU A 27 -2.12 5.14 3.14
CA GLU A 27 -2.13 5.84 1.86
C GLU A 27 -0.69 5.92 1.36
N SER A 28 -0.42 5.38 0.17
CA SER A 28 0.90 5.44 -0.44
C SER A 28 1.26 6.89 -0.77
N VAL A 29 2.45 7.33 -0.37
CA VAL A 29 2.93 8.69 -0.57
C VAL A 29 4.13 8.69 -1.48
N CYS A 30 3.89 9.12 -2.73
CA CYS A 30 4.96 9.31 -3.68
C CYS A 30 5.90 10.47 -3.30
N GLY A 31 7.20 10.24 -3.34
CA GLY A 31 8.25 11.21 -3.05
C GLY A 31 8.77 11.16 -1.61
N ASN A 32 8.53 10.08 -0.87
CA ASN A 32 8.98 9.89 0.51
C ASN A 32 10.21 8.95 0.65
N GLU A 33 10.78 8.51 -0.49
CA GLU A 33 11.90 7.58 -0.63
C GLU A 33 11.60 6.14 -0.17
N ILE A 34 10.34 5.78 -0.02
CA ILE A 34 9.89 4.45 0.40
C ILE A 34 8.97 3.92 -0.68
N VAL A 35 9.31 2.77 -1.28
CA VAL A 35 8.41 2.12 -2.24
C VAL A 35 7.27 1.45 -1.48
N GLU A 36 6.10 2.09 -1.52
CA GLU A 36 4.89 1.61 -0.85
C GLU A 36 4.07 0.67 -1.76
N SER A 37 3.06 0.03 -1.18
CA SER A 37 2.18 -0.87 -1.93
C SER A 37 1.43 -0.09 -3.01
N GLY A 38 1.73 -0.36 -4.28
CA GLY A 38 1.10 0.30 -5.43
C GLY A 38 2.07 1.18 -6.23
N GLU A 39 3.28 1.40 -5.72
CA GLU A 39 4.33 2.17 -6.39
C GLU A 39 5.31 1.24 -7.10
N GLU A 40 5.82 1.65 -8.26
CA GLU A 40 6.92 0.95 -8.95
C GLU A 40 8.29 1.48 -8.53
N CYS A 41 8.34 2.73 -8.09
CA CYS A 41 9.53 3.46 -7.69
C CYS A 41 9.13 4.61 -6.78
N ASP A 42 10.08 5.11 -6.00
CA ASP A 42 9.94 6.37 -5.30
C ASP A 42 11.25 7.15 -5.29
N GLY A 43 11.34 8.17 -6.15
CA GLY A 43 12.55 8.96 -6.41
C GLY A 43 13.65 8.23 -7.18
N ASN A 44 13.88 6.95 -6.91
CA ASN A 44 14.84 6.07 -7.59
C ASN A 44 14.33 4.62 -7.69
N GLY A 45 15.15 3.70 -8.20
CA GLY A 45 14.81 2.27 -8.29
C GLY A 45 14.29 1.81 -9.66
N CYS A 46 14.17 2.72 -10.64
CA CYS A 46 13.81 2.32 -11.98
C CYS A 46 14.96 1.59 -12.71
N PRO A 47 14.64 0.63 -13.60
CA PRO A 47 15.61 0.00 -14.50
C PRO A 47 16.33 1.02 -15.38
N ALA A 48 17.50 0.64 -15.90
CA ALA A 48 18.29 1.49 -16.79
C ALA A 48 17.45 1.99 -17.99
N GLY A 49 17.54 3.30 -18.26
CA GLY A 49 16.80 3.96 -19.35
C GLY A 49 15.37 4.39 -18.98
N LYS A 50 14.95 4.21 -17.73
CA LYS A 50 13.68 4.72 -17.21
C LYS A 50 13.91 5.72 -16.09
N VAL A 51 12.93 6.59 -15.89
CA VAL A 51 12.90 7.59 -14.81
C VAL A 51 11.63 7.40 -13.99
N CYS A 52 11.71 7.72 -12.70
CA CYS A 52 10.55 7.66 -11.82
C CYS A 52 9.72 8.94 -12.02
N ILE A 53 8.52 8.79 -12.59
CA ILE A 53 7.54 9.87 -12.81
C ILE A 53 6.25 9.42 -12.16
N GLU A 54 5.71 10.21 -11.22
CA GLU A 54 4.46 9.87 -10.51
C GLU A 54 4.46 8.44 -9.95
N CYS A 55 5.59 8.02 -9.36
CA CYS A 55 5.83 6.67 -8.80
C CYS A 55 5.66 5.51 -9.78
N LYS A 56 5.86 5.79 -11.08
CA LYS A 56 5.95 4.81 -12.16
C LYS A 56 7.26 4.93 -12.92
N CYS A 57 7.75 3.79 -13.40
CA CYS A 57 8.97 3.76 -14.19
C CYS A 57 8.66 3.94 -15.68
N GLU A 58 8.76 5.20 -16.11
CA GLU A 58 8.49 5.62 -17.48
C GLU A 58 9.76 5.82 -18.29
N ILE A 59 9.63 5.68 -19.62
CA ILE A 59 10.70 6.07 -20.54
C ILE A 59 10.62 7.59 -20.67
N PRO A 60 11.72 8.34 -20.46
CA PRO A 60 11.69 9.78 -20.65
C PRO A 60 11.28 10.09 -22.10
N SER A 61 10.22 10.87 -22.26
CA SER A 61 9.77 11.28 -23.59
C SER A 61 10.89 12.10 -24.26
N PRO A 62 11.10 11.94 -25.59
CA PRO A 62 12.01 12.79 -26.32
C PRO A 62 11.63 14.26 -26.11
N PRO A 63 12.59 15.20 -26.06
CA PRO A 63 12.29 16.62 -26.03
C PRO A 63 11.32 16.97 -27.17
N PRO A 64 10.34 17.87 -26.96
CA PRO A 64 9.51 18.39 -28.03
C PRO A 64 10.42 18.88 -29.17
N LEU A 65 10.15 18.44 -30.40
CA LEU A 65 10.86 18.95 -31.56
C LEU A 65 10.66 20.48 -31.60
N PRO A 66 11.71 21.31 -31.78
CA PRO A 66 11.52 22.74 -31.95
C PRO A 66 10.64 22.98 -33.19
N GLU A 67 9.62 23.84 -33.02
CA GLU A 67 8.71 24.30 -34.08
C GLU A 67 9.44 25.08 -35.19
#